data_AF-A0A2E6H9Z9-F1
#
_entry.id   AF-A0A2E6H9Z9-F1
#
_cell.length_a   1.000
_cell.length_b   1.000
_cell.length_c   1.000
_cell.angle_alpha   90.00
_cell.angle_beta   90.00
_cell.angle_gamma   90.00
#
_symmetry.space_group_name_H-M   'P 1'
#
loop_
_entity.id
_entity.type
_entity.pdbx_description
1 polymer ?
#
loop_
_entity_poly.entity_id
_entity_poly.type
_entity_poly.pdbx_seq_one_letter_code
_entity_poly.pdbx_strand_id
1 'polypeptide(L)'
;MLWINISDSSEHWIIQNFKAQGEWAFGGPIYSSKVLKKIFDALLPISFWSVPPLASLFIALKLFINPLKEKKITLQQKKLGLLVVLAVASWAQYFPVPCNRHYFWAGTPMFIPFFVYLKNLYYYLKETPFSLNKTSFIFALILLSSILSSTIFEVLDRSLSAVAKINKYQYEIKEPHVLKGVLVESQDTVVQLETINSWLQKIRQRHPDISLIGKDIYNQLFATFLPRNELPGILPSAVFTYGPLEATYKFFKHEKNFILEKRPIIYSGKELKLVNELSDYRLLFRVKFKHALEYQSGHALFYVHKDLKLD
;
A
#
# COMPACT_ATOMS: atom_id res chain seq x y z
N MET A 1 19.05 12.88 1.41
CA MET A 1 20.41 12.65 0.89
C MET A 1 21.36 12.29 2.03
N LEU A 2 21.64 13.18 2.98
CA LEU A 2 22.55 12.86 4.11
C LEU A 2 22.09 11.61 4.90
N TRP A 3 20.82 11.53 5.25
CA TRP A 3 20.26 10.37 5.96
C TRP A 3 20.33 9.07 5.14
N ILE A 4 20.06 9.11 3.83
CA ILE A 4 20.14 7.94 2.91
C ILE A 4 21.57 7.40 2.83
N ASN A 5 22.56 8.31 2.82
CA ASN A 5 23.98 7.96 2.82
C ASN A 5 24.43 7.42 4.19
N ILE A 6 23.86 7.91 5.29
CA ILE A 6 24.16 7.42 6.65
C ILE A 6 23.52 6.05 6.90
N SER A 7 22.37 5.77 6.28
CA SER A 7 21.62 4.53 6.46
C SER A 7 21.96 3.43 5.45
N ASP A 8 22.97 3.65 4.59
CA ASP A 8 23.37 2.77 3.49
C ASP A 8 22.20 2.30 2.60
N SER A 9 21.17 3.14 2.48
CA SER A 9 19.89 2.79 1.85
C SER A 9 19.79 3.28 0.40
N SER A 10 20.93 3.51 -0.24
CA SER A 10 21.02 4.08 -1.60
C SER A 10 20.32 3.19 -2.63
N GLU A 11 20.48 1.86 -2.52
CA GLU A 11 19.80 0.88 -3.39
C GLU A 11 18.28 0.94 -3.23
N HIS A 12 17.77 0.94 -1.98
CA HIS A 12 16.34 1.09 -1.72
C HIS A 12 15.80 2.41 -2.25
N TRP A 13 16.60 3.48 -2.22
CA TRP A 13 16.21 4.78 -2.75
C TRP A 13 16.12 4.76 -4.27
N ILE A 14 17.06 4.11 -4.95
CA ILE A 14 16.99 3.88 -6.39
C ILE A 14 15.75 3.04 -6.74
N ILE A 15 15.50 1.98 -5.97
CA ILE A 15 14.33 1.12 -6.15
C ILE A 15 13.04 1.93 -6.02
N GLN A 16 12.86 2.69 -4.93
CA GLN A 16 11.63 3.45 -4.70
C GLN A 16 11.40 4.59 -5.72
N ASN A 17 12.47 5.31 -6.11
CA ASN A 17 12.34 6.51 -6.92
C ASN A 17 12.35 6.25 -8.43
N PHE A 18 13.00 5.17 -8.87
CA PHE A 18 13.17 4.87 -10.30
C PHE A 18 12.55 3.53 -10.67
N LYS A 19 12.94 2.45 -9.99
CA LYS A 19 12.50 1.09 -10.37
C LYS A 19 11.01 0.87 -10.12
N ALA A 20 10.54 1.16 -8.91
CA ALA A 20 9.16 0.94 -8.48
C ALA A 20 8.19 1.93 -9.14
N GLN A 21 8.65 3.15 -9.44
CA GLN A 21 7.94 4.12 -10.26
C GLN A 21 7.79 3.63 -11.70
N GLY A 22 8.85 3.06 -12.29
CA GLY A 22 8.78 2.40 -13.60
C GLY A 22 7.92 1.13 -13.59
N GLU A 23 8.05 0.28 -12.58
CA GLU A 23 7.20 -0.90 -12.41
C GLU A 23 5.74 -0.54 -12.18
N TRP A 24 5.43 0.55 -11.50
CA TRP A 24 4.06 1.01 -11.35
C TRP A 24 3.50 1.59 -12.65
N ALA A 25 4.30 2.33 -13.40
CA ALA A 25 3.93 2.93 -14.68
C ALA A 25 3.78 1.93 -15.82
N PHE A 26 4.59 0.87 -15.79
CA PHE A 26 4.78 -0.04 -16.93
C PHE A 26 4.55 -1.52 -16.56
N GLY A 27 4.14 -1.81 -15.32
CA GLY A 27 4.27 -3.16 -14.74
C GLY A 27 3.31 -3.51 -13.62
N GLY A 28 2.09 -2.97 -13.61
CA GLY A 28 0.98 -3.77 -13.10
C GLY A 28 0.87 -5.09 -13.91
N PRO A 29 0.33 -6.19 -13.35
CA PRO A 29 0.22 -7.49 -14.04
C PRO A 29 -0.68 -7.50 -15.31
N ILE A 30 -1.02 -6.33 -15.84
CA ILE A 30 -2.12 -6.09 -16.79
C ILE A 30 -1.62 -5.63 -18.17
N TYR A 31 -0.32 -5.39 -18.37
CA TYR A 31 0.24 -5.33 -19.74
C TYR A 31 0.48 -6.76 -20.28
N SER A 32 -0.59 -7.52 -20.50
CA SER A 32 -0.55 -8.88 -21.07
C SER A 32 0.00 -8.90 -22.52
N SER A 33 0.01 -7.75 -23.18
CA SER A 33 0.67 -7.56 -24.47
C SER A 33 2.14 -7.17 -24.29
N LYS A 34 3.04 -8.15 -24.43
CA LYS A 34 4.49 -7.94 -24.49
C LYS A 34 4.92 -6.91 -25.57
N VAL A 35 4.08 -6.66 -26.57
CA VAL A 35 4.36 -5.77 -27.71
C VAL A 35 4.05 -4.32 -27.37
N LEU A 36 2.86 -4.04 -26.80
CA LEU A 36 2.50 -2.68 -26.37
C LEU A 36 3.46 -2.19 -25.30
N LYS A 37 3.80 -3.06 -24.33
CA LYS A 37 4.81 -2.74 -23.32
C LYS A 37 6.15 -2.34 -23.94
N LYS A 38 6.68 -3.11 -24.91
CA LYS A 38 7.94 -2.80 -25.60
C LYS A 38 7.89 -1.48 -26.38
N ILE A 39 6.77 -1.19 -27.04
CA ILE A 39 6.59 0.08 -27.77
C ILE A 39 6.57 1.26 -26.79
N PHE A 40 5.92 1.11 -25.64
CA PHE A 40 5.88 2.15 -24.61
C PHE A 40 7.19 2.31 -23.85
N ASP A 41 7.87 1.22 -23.49
CA ASP A 41 9.21 1.22 -22.93
C ASP A 41 10.19 1.97 -23.87
N ALA A 42 9.96 1.90 -25.18
CA ALA A 42 10.77 2.59 -26.20
C ALA A 42 10.35 4.05 -26.45
N LEU A 43 9.06 4.40 -26.38
CA LEU A 43 8.55 5.73 -26.75
C LEU A 43 8.36 6.68 -25.56
N LEU A 44 8.10 6.17 -24.36
CA LEU A 44 7.77 6.95 -23.17
C LEU A 44 8.52 6.40 -21.96
N PRO A 45 9.85 6.62 -21.85
CA PRO A 45 10.65 6.09 -20.74
C PRO A 45 10.32 6.70 -19.37
N ILE A 46 9.36 7.62 -19.30
CA ILE A 46 9.01 8.40 -18.10
C ILE A 46 7.54 8.16 -17.76
N SER A 47 7.31 7.57 -16.59
CA SER A 47 5.99 7.47 -15.97
C SER A 47 5.38 8.84 -15.75
N PHE A 48 4.06 8.97 -15.90
CA PHE A 48 3.33 10.13 -15.38
C PHE A 48 3.63 10.39 -13.91
N TRP A 49 3.78 9.35 -13.11
CA TRP A 49 4.09 9.46 -11.70
C TRP A 49 5.52 9.91 -11.40
N SER A 50 6.40 9.89 -12.41
CA SER A 50 7.72 10.52 -12.37
C SER A 50 7.67 12.02 -12.70
N VAL A 51 6.59 12.52 -13.33
CA VAL A 51 6.47 13.93 -13.72
C VAL A 51 6.35 14.88 -12.52
N PRO A 52 5.47 14.65 -11.52
CA PRO A 52 5.39 15.52 -10.34
C PRO A 52 6.69 15.60 -9.52
N PRO A 53 7.41 14.49 -9.25
CA PRO A 53 8.74 14.54 -8.64
C PRO A 53 9.74 15.37 -9.46
N LEU A 54 9.78 15.19 -10.78
CA LEU A 54 10.69 15.94 -11.67
C LEU A 54 10.34 17.44 -11.71
N ALA A 55 9.06 17.80 -11.74
CA ALA A 55 8.62 19.19 -11.67
C ALA A 55 8.96 19.83 -10.32
N SER A 56 8.78 19.08 -9.23
CA SER A 56 9.15 19.51 -7.88
C SER A 56 10.66 19.72 -7.77
N LEU A 57 11.47 18.81 -8.33
CA LEU A 57 12.93 18.94 -8.38
C LEU A 57 13.35 20.14 -9.23
N PHE A 58 12.75 20.34 -10.40
CA PHE A 58 13.04 21.48 -11.26
C PHE A 58 12.74 22.82 -10.56
N ILE A 59 11.60 22.92 -9.90
CA ILE A 59 11.24 24.09 -9.08
C ILE A 59 12.24 24.26 -7.93
N ALA A 60 12.61 23.17 -7.24
CA ALA A 60 13.60 23.19 -6.17
C ALA A 60 14.92 23.77 -6.70
N LEU A 61 15.45 23.22 -7.79
CA LEU A 61 16.71 23.67 -8.39
C LEU A 61 16.62 25.14 -8.79
N LYS A 62 15.54 25.61 -9.42
CA LYS A 62 15.37 27.03 -9.71
C LYS A 62 15.31 27.90 -8.46
N LEU A 63 14.57 27.47 -7.43
CA LEU A 63 14.42 28.23 -6.19
C LEU A 63 15.67 28.23 -5.32
N PHE A 64 16.53 27.21 -5.39
CA PHE A 64 17.76 27.13 -4.59
C PHE A 64 19.00 27.63 -5.34
N ILE A 65 19.04 27.55 -6.67
CA ILE A 65 20.18 28.02 -7.48
C ILE A 65 20.04 29.51 -7.83
N ASN A 66 18.85 30.02 -8.17
CA ASN A 66 18.71 31.43 -8.57
C ASN A 66 19.00 32.45 -7.45
N PRO A 67 18.68 32.21 -6.16
CA PRO A 67 19.02 33.16 -5.10
C PRO A 67 20.51 33.32 -4.87
N LEU A 68 21.33 32.35 -5.28
CA LEU A 68 22.79 32.48 -5.28
C LEU A 68 23.26 33.60 -6.23
N LYS A 69 22.44 33.97 -7.22
CA LYS A 69 22.72 35.06 -8.18
C LYS A 69 22.02 36.37 -7.80
N GLU A 70 20.77 36.32 -7.34
CA GLU A 70 19.93 37.54 -7.16
C GLU A 70 19.89 38.09 -5.72
N LYS A 71 20.47 37.39 -4.74
CA LYS A 71 20.59 37.79 -3.31
C LYS A 71 19.28 38.13 -2.56
N LYS A 72 18.10 38.11 -3.19
CA LYS A 72 16.80 38.33 -2.53
C LYS A 72 15.77 37.30 -2.98
N ILE A 73 15.11 36.66 -2.01
CA ILE A 73 14.03 35.69 -2.24
C ILE A 73 12.69 36.35 -1.89
N THR A 74 11.77 36.36 -2.85
CA THR A 74 10.42 36.91 -2.66
C THR A 74 9.57 36.04 -1.75
N LEU A 75 8.50 36.59 -1.15
CA LEU A 75 7.58 35.83 -0.32
C LEU A 75 6.91 34.67 -1.08
N GLN A 76 6.60 34.87 -2.36
CA GLN A 76 6.02 33.83 -3.22
C GLN A 76 7.00 32.67 -3.46
N GLN A 77 8.27 32.99 -3.71
CA GLN A 77 9.33 31.98 -3.84
C GLN A 77 9.52 31.19 -2.53
N LYS A 78 9.44 31.85 -1.37
CA LYS A 78 9.47 31.16 -0.06
C LYS A 78 8.30 30.20 0.11
N LYS A 79 7.07 30.62 -0.21
CA LYS A 79 5.87 29.77 -0.15
C LYS A 79 6.00 28.56 -1.08
N LEU A 80 6.46 28.76 -2.30
CA LEU A 80 6.66 27.67 -3.25
C LEU A 80 7.77 26.71 -2.80
N GLY A 81 8.86 27.24 -2.23
CA GLY A 81 9.93 26.43 -1.65
C GLY A 81 9.43 25.56 -0.50
N LEU A 82 8.60 26.10 0.39
CA LEU A 82 7.97 25.34 1.47
C LEU A 82 7.10 24.20 0.93
N LEU A 83 6.28 24.45 -0.11
CA LEU A 83 5.45 23.42 -0.73
C LEU A 83 6.28 22.29 -1.33
N VAL A 84 7.41 22.62 -1.98
CA VAL A 84 8.34 21.61 -2.51
C VAL A 84 8.97 20.79 -1.38
N VAL A 85 9.39 21.43 -0.29
CA VAL A 85 9.94 20.73 0.89
C VAL A 85 8.91 19.79 1.49
N LEU A 86 7.66 20.23 1.67
CA LEU A 86 6.57 19.39 2.17
C LEU A 86 6.27 18.22 1.23
N ALA A 87 6.30 18.44 -0.08
CA ALA A 87 6.08 17.39 -1.07
C ALA A 87 7.18 16.32 -1.05
N VAL A 88 8.45 16.74 -0.96
CA VAL A 88 9.60 15.83 -0.83
C VAL A 88 9.57 15.11 0.53
N ALA A 89 9.19 15.80 1.61
CA ALA A 89 9.06 15.19 2.93
C ALA A 89 7.96 14.13 2.95
N SER A 90 6.79 14.41 2.38
CA SER A 90 5.72 13.42 2.18
C SER A 90 6.22 12.19 1.41
N TRP A 91 7.00 12.40 0.35
CA TRP A 91 7.59 11.30 -0.40
C TRP A 91 8.59 10.48 0.41
N ALA A 92 9.44 11.15 1.18
CA ALA A 92 10.44 10.52 2.02
C ALA A 92 9.86 9.78 3.25
N GLN A 93 8.66 10.15 3.73
CA GLN A 93 7.99 9.48 4.85
C GLN A 93 7.68 8.01 4.56
N TYR A 94 7.47 7.67 3.29
CA TYR A 94 7.19 6.30 2.86
C TYR A 94 8.45 5.59 2.38
N PHE A 95 9.64 6.02 2.83
CA PHE A 95 10.89 5.35 2.53
C PHE A 95 11.33 4.39 3.66
N PRO A 96 11.75 3.14 3.38
CA PRO A 96 11.64 2.41 2.10
C PRO A 96 10.39 1.53 2.08
N VAL A 97 9.23 2.02 1.65
CA VAL A 97 7.97 1.26 1.58
C VAL A 97 7.73 0.82 0.13
N PRO A 98 8.00 -0.45 -0.24
CA PRO A 98 7.83 -0.95 -1.61
C PRO A 98 6.37 -1.30 -1.94
N CYS A 99 5.44 -0.36 -1.74
CA CYS A 99 4.02 -0.60 -1.95
C CYS A 99 3.40 0.50 -2.82
N ASN A 100 2.84 0.09 -3.97
CA ASN A 100 2.26 1.01 -4.96
C ASN A 100 1.19 1.93 -4.39
N ARG A 101 0.40 1.46 -3.41
CA ARG A 101 -0.61 2.28 -2.73
C ARG A 101 0.03 3.42 -1.93
N HIS A 102 1.18 3.15 -1.32
CA HIS A 102 1.90 4.15 -0.54
C HIS A 102 2.56 5.19 -1.46
N TYR A 103 3.03 4.81 -2.66
CA TYR A 103 3.53 5.77 -3.65
C TYR A 103 2.47 6.77 -4.12
N PHE A 104 1.22 6.34 -4.29
CA PHE A 104 0.11 7.23 -4.63
C PHE A 104 -0.05 8.34 -3.57
N TRP A 105 -0.15 7.96 -2.30
CA TRP A 105 -0.32 8.91 -1.19
C TRP A 105 0.93 9.77 -0.97
N ALA A 106 2.11 9.16 -1.04
CA ALA A 106 3.40 9.82 -0.93
C ALA A 106 3.58 10.92 -1.98
N GLY A 107 3.17 10.63 -3.22
CA GLY A 107 3.34 11.52 -4.39
C GLY A 107 2.23 12.55 -4.55
N THR A 108 1.08 12.39 -3.90
CA THR A 108 -0.08 13.30 -4.03
C THR A 108 0.30 14.77 -3.75
N PRO A 109 1.07 15.10 -2.69
CA PRO A 109 1.48 16.49 -2.46
C PRO A 109 2.39 17.09 -3.55
N MET A 110 3.09 16.27 -4.35
CA MET A 110 3.94 16.73 -5.46
C MET A 110 3.13 17.28 -6.64
N PHE A 111 1.83 17.01 -6.71
CA PHE A 111 0.96 17.62 -7.72
C PHE A 111 0.78 19.12 -7.52
N ILE A 112 0.88 19.63 -6.29
CA ILE A 112 0.74 21.05 -6.00
C ILE A 112 1.82 21.89 -6.71
N PRO A 113 3.14 21.65 -6.50
CA PRO A 113 4.17 22.37 -7.23
C PRO A 113 4.10 22.11 -8.74
N PHE A 114 3.68 20.92 -9.16
CA PHE A 114 3.44 20.62 -10.58
C PHE A 114 2.35 21.52 -11.20
N PHE A 115 1.21 21.72 -10.55
CA PHE A 115 0.18 22.64 -11.05
C PHE A 115 0.64 24.10 -11.04
N VAL A 116 1.45 24.51 -10.05
CA VAL A 116 2.06 25.85 -10.04
C VAL A 116 3.02 26.02 -11.23
N TYR A 117 3.80 24.99 -11.56
CA TYR A 117 4.64 24.98 -12.76
C TYR A 117 3.81 25.14 -14.04
N LEU A 118 2.74 24.36 -14.21
CA LEU A 118 1.84 24.46 -15.36
C LEU A 118 1.20 25.85 -15.47
N LYS A 119 0.76 26.42 -14.34
CA LYS A 119 0.21 27.78 -14.29
C LYS A 119 1.23 28.81 -14.77
N ASN A 120 2.46 28.77 -14.26
CA ASN A 120 3.51 29.71 -14.68
C ASN A 120 3.89 29.54 -16.15
N LEU A 121 3.94 28.30 -16.63
CA LEU A 121 4.15 28.02 -18.05
C LEU A 121 3.04 28.63 -18.92
N TYR A 122 1.77 28.51 -18.49
CA TYR A 122 0.63 29.12 -19.16
C TYR A 122 0.72 30.66 -19.21
N TYR A 123 1.05 31.32 -18.11
CA TYR A 123 1.20 32.79 -18.10
C TYR A 123 2.38 33.24 -18.97
N TYR A 124 3.51 32.54 -18.91
CA TYR A 124 4.65 32.80 -19.79
C TYR A 124 4.25 32.72 -21.27
N LEU A 125 3.51 31.66 -21.63
CA LEU A 125 2.97 31.45 -22.99
C LEU A 125 1.98 32.54 -23.42
N LYS A 126 1.21 33.10 -22.49
CA LYS A 126 0.20 34.13 -22.76
C LYS A 126 0.81 35.52 -22.93
N GLU A 127 1.83 35.85 -22.13
CA GLU A 127 2.41 37.21 -22.06
C GLU A 127 3.60 37.42 -23.00
N THR A 128 4.24 36.35 -23.49
CA THR A 128 5.27 36.47 -24.53
C THR A 128 4.71 36.05 -25.90
N PRO A 129 4.64 36.95 -26.89
CA PRO A 129 4.38 36.54 -28.28
C PRO A 129 5.58 35.71 -28.76
N PHE A 130 5.47 34.39 -28.56
CA PHE A 130 6.41 33.33 -28.93
C PHE A 130 7.89 33.71 -29.03
N SER A 131 8.58 33.69 -27.88
CA SER A 131 9.92 33.11 -27.83
C SER A 131 10.09 32.27 -26.56
N LEU A 132 9.26 31.24 -26.39
CA LEU A 132 9.83 30.06 -25.72
C LEU A 132 11.04 29.67 -26.54
N ASN A 133 12.23 29.56 -25.91
CA ASN A 133 13.29 28.85 -26.59
C ASN A 133 12.72 27.48 -27.00
N LYS A 134 13.00 27.06 -28.24
CA LYS A 134 12.42 25.86 -28.85
C LYS A 134 12.46 24.67 -27.89
N THR A 135 13.49 24.58 -27.06
CA THR A 135 13.72 23.60 -26.01
C THR A 135 12.63 23.56 -24.93
N SER A 136 12.22 24.70 -24.35
CA SER A 136 11.23 24.74 -23.25
C SER A 136 9.83 24.39 -23.74
N PHE A 137 9.49 24.79 -24.97
CA PHE A 137 8.23 24.43 -25.61
C PHE A 137 8.16 22.93 -25.91
N ILE A 138 9.20 22.39 -26.55
CA ILE A 138 9.30 20.95 -26.84
C ILE A 138 9.22 20.15 -25.54
N PHE A 139 9.92 20.58 -24.48
CA PHE A 139 9.87 19.92 -23.18
C PHE A 139 8.45 19.90 -22.60
N ALA A 140 7.75 21.03 -22.60
CA ALA A 140 6.36 21.10 -22.13
C ALA A 140 5.42 20.20 -22.93
N LEU A 141 5.61 20.14 -24.26
CA LEU A 141 4.75 19.36 -25.15
C LEU A 141 4.99 17.85 -24.98
N ILE A 142 6.25 17.43 -24.81
CA ILE A 142 6.62 16.06 -24.43
C ILE A 142 6.04 15.72 -23.05
N LEU A 143 6.12 16.64 -22.08
CA LEU A 143 5.58 16.42 -20.75
C LEU A 143 4.06 16.20 -20.80
N LEU A 144 3.34 17.10 -21.49
CA LEU A 144 1.90 17.07 -21.61
C LEU A 144 1.40 15.83 -22.40
N SER A 145 2.08 15.47 -23.48
CA SER A 145 1.74 14.27 -24.26
C SER A 145 2.00 12.98 -23.47
N SER A 146 3.08 12.94 -22.69
CA SER A 146 3.38 11.83 -21.78
C SER A 146 2.30 11.71 -20.69
N ILE A 147 1.87 12.83 -20.10
CA ILE A 147 0.78 12.87 -19.11
C ILE A 147 -0.53 12.38 -19.72
N LEU A 148 -0.94 12.93 -20.87
CA LEU A 148 -2.22 12.61 -21.51
C LEU A 148 -2.27 11.15 -21.93
N SER A 149 -1.21 10.65 -22.57
CA SER A 149 -1.17 9.25 -23.02
C SER A 149 -1.25 8.28 -21.85
N SER A 150 -0.38 8.38 -20.84
CA SER A 150 -0.40 7.43 -19.72
C SER A 150 -1.66 7.55 -18.86
N THR A 151 -2.18 8.76 -18.64
CA THR A 151 -3.37 8.96 -17.79
C THR A 151 -4.62 8.41 -18.45
N ILE A 152 -4.83 8.68 -19.76
CA ILE A 152 -6.02 8.20 -20.46
C ILE A 152 -6.03 6.67 -20.46
N PHE A 153 -4.92 6.01 -20.78
CA PHE A 153 -4.86 4.55 -20.79
C PHE A 153 -4.98 3.93 -19.40
N GLU A 154 -4.32 4.50 -18.38
CA GLU A 154 -4.44 4.01 -17.00
C GLU A 154 -5.87 4.19 -16.46
N VAL A 155 -6.50 5.34 -16.71
CA VAL A 155 -7.89 5.58 -16.31
C VAL A 155 -8.83 4.64 -17.03
N LEU A 156 -8.67 4.44 -18.34
CA LEU A 156 -9.48 3.49 -19.10
C LEU A 156 -9.30 2.06 -18.58
N ASP A 157 -8.07 1.60 -18.38
CA ASP A 157 -7.78 0.26 -17.87
C ASP A 157 -8.34 0.04 -16.46
N ARG A 158 -8.12 1.00 -15.54
CA ARG A 158 -8.69 0.93 -14.19
C ARG A 158 -10.21 0.98 -14.21
N SER A 159 -10.81 1.75 -15.12
CA SER A 159 -12.26 1.82 -15.28
C SER A 159 -12.82 0.51 -15.82
N LEU A 160 -12.21 -0.07 -16.86
CA LEU A 160 -12.58 -1.37 -17.42
C LEU A 160 -12.41 -2.49 -16.39
N SER A 161 -11.30 -2.47 -15.66
CA SER A 161 -11.05 -3.40 -14.55
C SER A 161 -12.09 -3.22 -13.44
N ALA A 162 -12.42 -1.98 -13.06
CA ALA A 162 -13.45 -1.70 -12.06
C ALA A 162 -14.83 -2.21 -12.53
N VAL A 163 -15.22 -1.98 -13.79
CA VAL A 163 -16.46 -2.50 -14.37
C VAL A 163 -16.46 -4.03 -14.39
N ALA A 164 -15.36 -4.65 -14.82
CA ALA A 164 -15.22 -6.11 -14.80
C ALA A 164 -15.33 -6.66 -13.38
N LYS A 165 -14.74 -5.99 -12.39
CA LYS A 165 -14.87 -6.32 -10.97
C LYS A 165 -16.32 -6.18 -10.50
N ILE A 166 -16.99 -5.05 -10.76
CA ILE A 166 -18.39 -4.81 -10.36
C ILE A 166 -19.30 -5.94 -10.88
N ASN A 167 -19.11 -6.38 -12.12
CA ASN A 167 -19.91 -7.46 -12.69
C ASN A 167 -19.60 -8.84 -12.07
N LYS A 168 -18.38 -9.03 -11.54
CA LYS A 168 -17.88 -10.28 -10.98
C LYS A 168 -18.20 -10.45 -9.49
N TYR A 169 -18.19 -9.35 -8.73
CA TYR A 169 -18.46 -9.34 -7.29
C TYR A 169 -19.94 -9.04 -7.04
N GLN A 170 -20.72 -10.08 -6.78
CA GLN A 170 -22.19 -9.98 -6.68
C GLN A 170 -22.74 -10.30 -5.29
N TYR A 171 -21.94 -10.94 -4.44
CA TYR A 171 -22.40 -11.43 -3.14
C TYR A 171 -21.88 -10.52 -2.03
N GLU A 172 -22.78 -9.92 -1.28
CA GLU A 172 -22.43 -9.05 -0.16
C GLU A 172 -22.13 -9.86 1.10
N ILE A 173 -21.00 -9.56 1.75
CA ILE A 173 -20.69 -10.09 3.08
C ILE A 173 -21.57 -9.37 4.11
N LYS A 174 -22.30 -10.13 4.92
CA LYS A 174 -23.07 -9.61 6.06
C LYS A 174 -22.30 -9.71 7.38
N GLU A 175 -21.58 -10.81 7.56
CA GLU A 175 -20.73 -11.07 8.71
C GLU A 175 -19.35 -11.63 8.29
N PRO A 176 -18.27 -11.33 9.02
CA PRO A 176 -18.22 -10.50 10.22
C PRO A 176 -18.47 -9.01 9.93
N HIS A 177 -19.03 -8.26 10.88
CA HIS A 177 -19.38 -6.84 10.70
C HIS A 177 -18.25 -5.98 10.10
N VAL A 178 -16.98 -6.26 10.39
CA VAL A 178 -15.84 -5.50 9.83
C VAL A 178 -15.77 -5.57 8.30
N LEU A 179 -16.30 -6.64 7.70
CA LEU A 179 -16.39 -6.83 6.25
C LEU A 179 -17.78 -6.55 5.69
N LYS A 180 -18.72 -6.04 6.50
CA LYS A 180 -20.09 -5.81 6.05
C LYS A 180 -20.13 -4.85 4.86
N GLY A 181 -20.83 -5.24 3.79
CA GLY A 181 -20.94 -4.46 2.55
C GLY A 181 -19.83 -4.73 1.54
N VAL A 182 -18.81 -5.52 1.89
CA VAL A 182 -17.78 -5.94 0.92
C VAL A 182 -18.38 -6.98 -0.02
N LEU A 183 -18.20 -6.78 -1.33
CA LEU A 183 -18.68 -7.69 -2.36
C LEU A 183 -17.62 -8.76 -2.68
N VAL A 184 -18.04 -10.01 -2.79
CA VAL A 184 -17.22 -11.17 -3.15
C VAL A 184 -17.76 -11.92 -4.38
N GLU A 185 -16.90 -12.70 -5.04
CA GLU A 185 -17.24 -13.42 -6.29
C GLU A 185 -18.11 -14.65 -6.03
N SER A 186 -18.11 -15.17 -4.80
CA SER A 186 -18.70 -16.46 -4.48
C SER A 186 -19.52 -16.42 -3.20
N GLN A 187 -20.76 -16.89 -3.28
CA GLN A 187 -21.63 -17.11 -2.12
C GLN A 187 -20.99 -18.06 -1.10
N ASP A 188 -20.17 -19.02 -1.53
CA ASP A 188 -19.43 -19.94 -0.63
C ASP A 188 -18.47 -19.16 0.29
N THR A 189 -17.82 -18.11 -0.22
CA THR A 189 -16.98 -17.24 0.61
C THR A 189 -17.80 -16.51 1.67
N VAL A 190 -19.00 -16.04 1.34
CA VAL A 190 -19.91 -15.43 2.31
C VAL A 190 -20.28 -16.42 3.40
N VAL A 191 -20.75 -17.62 3.01
CA VAL A 191 -21.14 -18.69 3.95
C VAL A 191 -19.97 -19.10 4.85
N GLN A 192 -18.76 -19.20 4.31
CA GLN A 192 -17.56 -19.52 5.07
C GLN A 192 -17.25 -18.46 6.13
N LEU A 193 -17.30 -17.17 5.78
CA LEU A 193 -17.06 -16.07 6.72
C LEU A 193 -18.13 -16.02 7.82
N GLU A 194 -19.41 -16.18 7.45
CA GLU A 194 -20.52 -16.26 8.39
C GLU A 194 -20.37 -17.45 9.35
N THR A 195 -19.96 -18.61 8.83
CA THR A 195 -19.72 -19.81 9.63
C THR A 195 -18.59 -19.60 10.62
N ILE A 196 -17.45 -19.05 10.18
CA ILE A 196 -16.32 -18.72 11.07
C ILE A 196 -16.77 -17.75 12.16
N ASN A 197 -17.46 -16.68 11.79
CA ASN A 197 -17.90 -15.65 12.73
C ASN A 197 -18.89 -16.22 13.76
N SER A 198 -19.90 -16.97 13.33
CA SER A 198 -20.87 -17.64 14.21
C SER A 198 -20.18 -18.58 15.20
N TRP A 199 -19.22 -19.36 14.70
CA TRP A 199 -18.45 -20.27 15.53
C TRP A 199 -17.58 -19.53 16.58
N LEU A 200 -16.85 -18.49 16.18
CA LEU A 200 -16.07 -17.67 17.11
C LEU A 200 -16.94 -16.97 18.15
N GLN A 201 -18.12 -16.48 17.75
CA GLN A 201 -19.08 -15.89 18.67
C GLN A 201 -19.58 -16.91 19.70
N LYS A 202 -19.91 -18.14 19.28
CA LYS A 202 -20.32 -19.21 20.22
C LYS A 202 -19.22 -19.56 21.21
N ILE A 203 -17.97 -19.63 20.77
CA ILE A 203 -16.84 -19.90 21.67
C ILE A 203 -16.65 -18.76 22.65
N ARG A 204 -16.66 -17.50 22.20
CA ARG A 204 -16.52 -16.35 23.09
C ARG A 204 -17.68 -16.21 24.08
N GLN A 205 -18.90 -16.58 23.68
CA GLN A 205 -20.04 -16.62 24.60
C GLN A 205 -19.84 -17.62 25.75
N ARG A 206 -19.20 -18.76 25.46
CA ARG A 206 -18.92 -19.82 26.44
C ARG A 206 -17.64 -19.57 27.24
N HIS A 207 -16.67 -18.93 26.61
CA HIS A 207 -15.35 -18.63 27.17
C HIS A 207 -15.04 -17.14 26.94
N PRO A 208 -15.64 -16.22 27.72
CA PRO A 208 -15.51 -14.77 27.48
C PRO A 208 -14.07 -14.25 27.53
N ASP A 209 -13.19 -14.91 28.28
CA ASP A 209 -11.79 -14.53 28.44
C ASP A 209 -10.86 -15.12 27.36
N ILE A 210 -11.40 -15.93 26.43
CA ILE A 210 -10.58 -16.57 25.40
C ILE A 210 -10.09 -15.55 24.36
N SER A 211 -8.78 -15.46 24.21
CA SER A 211 -8.16 -14.59 23.21
C SER A 211 -8.06 -15.26 21.84
N LEU A 212 -8.09 -14.49 20.76
CA LEU A 212 -7.77 -14.93 19.40
C LEU A 212 -6.45 -14.29 18.97
N ILE A 213 -5.47 -15.10 18.54
CA ILE A 213 -4.19 -14.61 18.01
C ILE A 213 -3.97 -15.09 16.57
N GLY A 214 -3.31 -14.28 15.75
CA GLY A 214 -2.89 -14.65 14.39
C GLY A 214 -1.40 -15.01 14.36
N LYS A 215 -1.04 -16.17 13.82
CA LYS A 215 0.36 -16.62 13.72
C LYS A 215 1.06 -16.22 12.41
N ASP A 216 0.29 -15.87 11.38
CA ASP A 216 0.84 -15.37 10.13
C ASP A 216 0.80 -13.84 10.11
N ILE A 217 1.99 -13.24 10.09
CA ILE A 217 2.24 -11.78 10.10
C ILE A 217 1.45 -11.03 9.00
N TYR A 218 1.10 -11.72 7.90
CA TYR A 218 0.50 -11.10 6.71
C TYR A 218 -0.99 -11.35 6.52
N ASN A 219 -1.66 -12.08 7.42
CA ASN A 219 -3.05 -12.44 7.18
C ASN A 219 -4.03 -11.51 7.88
N GLN A 220 -4.38 -10.39 7.24
CA GLN A 220 -5.33 -9.42 7.81
C GLN A 220 -6.76 -9.98 8.01
N LEU A 221 -7.06 -11.22 7.56
CA LEU A 221 -8.38 -11.81 7.72
C LEU A 221 -8.69 -12.08 9.18
N PHE A 222 -7.68 -12.43 9.98
CA PHE A 222 -7.94 -12.73 11.40
C PHE A 222 -8.50 -11.51 12.13
N ALA A 223 -8.06 -10.30 11.74
CA ALA A 223 -8.48 -9.05 12.34
C ALA A 223 -9.98 -8.78 12.14
N THR A 224 -10.58 -9.34 11.09
CA THR A 224 -12.03 -9.16 10.82
C THR A 224 -12.89 -9.89 11.85
N PHE A 225 -12.32 -10.88 12.54
CA PHE A 225 -13.00 -11.66 13.56
C PHE A 225 -12.74 -11.20 14.99
N LEU A 226 -12.00 -10.12 15.22
CA LEU A 226 -11.78 -9.58 16.57
C LEU A 226 -13.01 -8.76 17.03
N PRO A 227 -13.40 -8.81 18.31
CA PRO A 227 -14.43 -7.94 18.85
C PRO A 227 -13.99 -6.48 18.81
N ARG A 228 -14.94 -5.55 18.59
CA ARG A 228 -14.66 -4.11 18.51
C ARG A 228 -13.98 -3.51 19.75
N ASN A 229 -14.19 -4.13 20.92
CA ASN A 229 -13.73 -3.63 22.21
C ASN A 229 -12.52 -4.39 22.74
N GLU A 230 -12.07 -5.45 22.07
CA GLU A 230 -10.76 -6.01 22.39
C GLU A 230 -9.73 -5.02 21.87
N LEU A 231 -8.99 -4.39 22.80
CA LEU A 231 -7.71 -3.82 22.43
C LEU A 231 -6.98 -4.92 21.70
N PRO A 232 -6.55 -4.66 20.47
CA PRO A 232 -5.99 -5.71 19.69
C PRO A 232 -4.80 -6.30 20.46
N GLY A 233 -4.92 -7.55 20.91
CA GLY A 233 -3.78 -8.45 21.03
C GLY A 233 -3.17 -8.74 19.65
N ILE A 234 -3.35 -7.82 18.69
CA ILE A 234 -2.82 -7.85 17.35
C ILE A 234 -1.35 -7.50 17.50
N LEU A 235 -0.53 -8.45 17.08
CA LEU A 235 0.69 -8.18 16.36
C LEU A 235 0.37 -7.15 15.26
N PRO A 236 0.69 -5.85 15.38
CA PRO A 236 0.34 -4.85 14.38
C PRO A 236 0.99 -5.19 13.03
N SER A 237 0.23 -5.84 12.13
CA SER A 237 0.69 -6.24 10.79
C SER A 237 1.28 -5.09 9.98
N ALA A 238 0.93 -3.84 10.32
CA ALA A 238 1.44 -2.63 9.70
C ALA A 238 2.80 -2.14 10.24
N VAL A 239 3.31 -2.65 11.37
CA VAL A 239 4.61 -2.24 11.95
C VAL A 239 5.75 -3.17 11.48
N PHE A 240 5.43 -4.34 10.91
CA PHE A 240 6.40 -5.42 10.65
C PHE A 240 7.12 -5.38 9.30
N THR A 241 7.18 -4.24 8.62
CA THR A 241 7.97 -4.14 7.39
C THR A 241 9.47 -3.89 7.62
N TYR A 242 9.96 -3.73 8.87
CA TYR A 242 11.33 -3.27 9.10
C TYR A 242 12.08 -3.95 10.25
N GLY A 243 12.55 -5.18 10.00
CA GLY A 243 13.72 -5.79 10.68
C GLY A 243 13.80 -5.61 12.21
N PRO A 244 14.94 -5.17 12.77
CA PRO A 244 15.28 -5.25 14.20
C PRO A 244 14.33 -4.51 15.17
N LEU A 245 13.33 -3.78 14.68
CA LEU A 245 12.26 -3.21 15.50
C LEU A 245 11.35 -4.28 16.14
N GLU A 246 11.30 -5.51 15.59
CA GLU A 246 10.62 -6.65 16.21
C GLU A 246 11.17 -6.97 17.62
N ALA A 247 12.48 -6.79 17.84
CA ALA A 247 13.12 -7.04 19.14
C ALA A 247 12.74 -6.00 20.22
N THR A 248 12.21 -4.85 19.81
CA THR A 248 11.80 -3.75 20.71
C THR A 248 10.41 -3.93 21.31
N TYR A 249 9.52 -4.67 20.65
CA TYR A 249 8.21 -4.97 21.20
C TYR A 249 8.32 -6.18 22.14
N LYS A 250 8.46 -5.91 23.45
CA LYS A 250 8.59 -6.92 24.53
C LYS A 250 7.56 -8.07 24.44
N PHE A 251 6.42 -7.84 23.81
CA PHE A 251 5.38 -8.84 23.51
C PHE A 251 5.92 -10.11 22.83
N PHE A 252 6.88 -9.99 21.90
CA PHE A 252 7.44 -11.14 21.16
C PHE A 252 8.32 -12.05 21.99
N LYS A 253 9.00 -11.53 23.02
CA LYS A 253 9.80 -12.37 23.94
C LYS A 253 8.91 -13.29 24.79
N HIS A 254 7.59 -13.10 24.76
CA HIS A 254 6.64 -13.81 25.59
C HIS A 254 5.50 -14.48 24.82
N GLU A 255 5.51 -14.51 23.48
CA GLU A 255 4.43 -15.17 22.69
C GLU A 255 4.21 -16.61 23.16
N LYS A 256 5.30 -17.37 23.33
CA LYS A 256 5.25 -18.73 23.87
C LYS A 256 4.60 -18.80 25.24
N ASN A 257 5.04 -17.95 26.17
CA ASN A 257 4.48 -17.91 27.52
C ASN A 257 3.00 -17.54 27.50
N PHE A 258 2.61 -16.59 26.64
CA PHE A 258 1.23 -16.19 26.44
C PHE A 258 0.38 -17.35 25.89
N ILE A 259 0.87 -18.08 24.89
CA ILE A 259 0.16 -19.25 24.34
C ILE A 259 -0.04 -20.32 25.41
N LEU A 260 1.00 -20.62 26.20
CA LEU A 260 0.94 -21.61 27.27
C LEU A 260 0.02 -21.19 28.42
N GLU A 261 0.05 -19.91 28.80
CA GLU A 261 -0.72 -19.36 29.92
C GLU A 261 -2.19 -19.11 29.55
N LYS A 262 -2.43 -18.39 28.46
CA LYS A 262 -3.78 -17.94 28.05
C LYS A 262 -4.53 -18.95 27.20
N ARG A 263 -3.83 -19.93 26.63
CA ARG A 263 -4.39 -20.97 25.75
C ARG A 263 -5.35 -20.39 24.69
N PRO A 264 -4.92 -19.35 23.93
CA PRO A 264 -5.77 -18.65 22.97
C PRO A 264 -6.22 -19.55 21.82
N ILE A 265 -7.24 -19.13 21.08
CA ILE A 265 -7.50 -19.63 19.72
C ILE A 265 -6.39 -19.12 18.81
N ILE A 266 -5.78 -20.00 18.01
CA ILE A 266 -4.71 -19.64 17.07
C ILE A 266 -5.25 -19.69 15.65
N TYR A 267 -5.19 -18.56 14.95
CA TYR A 267 -5.45 -18.45 13.52
C TYR A 267 -4.15 -18.58 12.72
N SER A 268 -4.19 -19.34 11.63
CA SER A 268 -3.09 -19.41 10.67
C SER A 268 -3.59 -19.63 9.24
N GLY A 269 -2.90 -19.03 8.28
CA GLY A 269 -3.03 -19.28 6.86
C GLY A 269 -2.29 -20.51 6.34
N LYS A 270 -1.46 -21.15 7.18
CA LYS A 270 -0.66 -22.32 6.86
C LYS A 270 -0.77 -23.36 7.94
N GLU A 271 -0.61 -24.63 7.59
CA GLU A 271 -0.62 -25.68 8.60
C GLU A 271 0.50 -25.44 9.61
N LEU A 272 0.13 -25.32 10.88
CA LEU A 272 1.11 -25.19 11.94
C LEU A 272 1.86 -26.50 12.05
N LYS A 273 3.17 -26.46 11.81
CA LYS A 273 4.06 -27.54 12.24
C LYS A 273 3.96 -27.55 13.76
N LEU A 274 3.22 -28.52 14.30
CA LEU A 274 3.11 -28.77 15.73
C LEU A 274 4.45 -29.35 16.21
N VAL A 275 5.50 -28.55 16.19
CA VAL A 275 6.72 -28.83 16.93
C VAL A 275 6.33 -28.80 18.41
N ASN A 276 6.88 -29.71 19.22
CA ASN A 276 6.62 -30.06 20.64
C ASN A 276 5.87 -29.09 21.57
N GLU A 277 5.83 -27.79 21.29
CA GLU A 277 5.20 -26.73 22.08
C GLU A 277 3.74 -26.44 21.71
N LEU A 278 3.28 -26.85 20.52
CA LEU A 278 1.88 -26.77 20.10
C LEU A 278 1.21 -28.15 20.00
N SER A 279 1.84 -29.20 20.53
CA SER A 279 1.26 -30.56 20.51
C SER A 279 -0.11 -30.63 21.16
N ASP A 280 -0.41 -29.72 22.08
CA ASP A 280 -1.70 -29.65 22.79
C ASP A 280 -2.74 -28.79 22.08
N TYR A 281 -2.42 -28.30 20.89
CA TYR A 281 -3.38 -27.67 19.99
C TYR A 281 -3.88 -28.67 18.96
N ARG A 282 -5.20 -28.67 18.73
CA ARG A 282 -5.83 -29.42 17.65
C ARG A 282 -6.39 -28.47 16.61
N LEU A 283 -6.26 -28.86 15.34
CA LEU A 283 -6.98 -28.19 14.26
C LEU A 283 -8.47 -28.41 14.48
N LEU A 284 -9.20 -27.31 14.57
CA LEU A 284 -10.63 -27.34 14.80
C LEU A 284 -11.40 -26.98 13.55
N PHE A 285 -10.90 -25.99 12.80
CA PHE A 285 -11.60 -25.49 11.64
C PHE A 285 -10.61 -25.22 10.51
N ARG A 286 -10.93 -25.70 9.31
CA ARG A 286 -10.18 -25.47 8.08
C ARG A 286 -11.11 -24.99 6.99
N VAL A 287 -10.88 -23.76 6.53
CA VAL A 287 -11.53 -23.20 5.35
C VAL A 287 -10.49 -23.05 4.27
N LYS A 288 -10.87 -23.41 3.05
CA LYS A 288 -10.12 -23.08 1.85
C LYS A 288 -10.94 -22.09 1.03
N PHE A 289 -10.52 -20.83 1.00
CA PHE A 289 -11.18 -19.82 0.18
C PHE A 289 -10.89 -20.10 -1.29
N LYS A 290 -11.95 -20.28 -2.07
CA LYS A 290 -11.85 -20.52 -3.52
C LYS A 290 -11.25 -19.32 -4.26
N HIS A 291 -11.50 -18.12 -3.74
CA HIS A 291 -10.97 -16.86 -4.25
C HIS A 291 -10.20 -16.18 -3.12
N ALA A 292 -9.00 -15.65 -3.43
CA ALA A 292 -8.25 -14.90 -2.44
C ALA A 292 -9.02 -13.60 -2.13
N LEU A 293 -9.45 -13.45 -0.86
CA LEU A 293 -9.70 -12.13 -0.30
C LEU A 293 -8.34 -11.43 -0.25
N GLU A 294 -8.25 -10.25 -0.85
CA GLU A 294 -7.00 -9.56 -1.21
C GLU A 294 -5.78 -9.91 -0.31
N TYR A 295 -4.75 -10.51 -0.92
CA TYR A 295 -3.45 -10.85 -0.32
C TYR A 295 -3.41 -11.95 0.76
N GLN A 296 -4.52 -12.61 1.06
CA GLN A 296 -4.57 -13.61 2.13
C GLN A 296 -4.40 -15.03 1.58
N SER A 297 -3.84 -15.90 2.41
CA SER A 297 -3.73 -17.32 2.11
C SER A 297 -5.08 -17.85 1.69
N GLY A 298 -5.13 -18.67 0.64
CA GLY A 298 -6.34 -19.42 0.25
C GLY A 298 -6.85 -20.38 1.32
N HIS A 299 -6.33 -20.31 2.56
CA HIS A 299 -6.76 -21.08 3.71
C HIS A 299 -6.91 -20.19 4.95
N ALA A 300 -7.88 -20.53 5.80
CA ALA A 300 -8.00 -20.10 7.18
C ALA A 300 -8.07 -21.35 8.07
N LEU A 301 -7.10 -21.49 8.96
CA LEU A 301 -6.97 -22.61 9.89
C LEU A 301 -7.09 -22.07 11.31
N PHE A 302 -7.98 -22.67 12.10
CA PHE A 302 -8.15 -22.34 13.52
C PHE A 302 -7.78 -23.53 14.38
N TYR A 303 -6.90 -23.28 15.33
CA TYR A 303 -6.44 -24.25 16.31
C TYR A 303 -6.92 -23.85 17.70
N VAL A 304 -7.31 -24.84 18.49
CA VAL A 304 -7.68 -24.65 19.89
C VAL A 304 -6.90 -25.62 20.78
N HIS A 305 -6.69 -25.23 22.02
CA HIS A 305 -6.13 -26.12 23.03
C HIS A 305 -7.06 -27.33 23.24
N LYS A 306 -6.50 -28.54 23.41
CA LYS A 306 -7.25 -29.80 23.56
C LYS A 306 -8.24 -29.77 24.74
N ASP A 307 -7.86 -29.10 25.82
CA ASP A 307 -8.69 -28.94 27.03
C ASP A 307 -9.89 -28.01 26.84
N LEU A 308 -9.95 -27.24 25.76
CA LEU A 308 -11.09 -26.35 25.50
C LEU A 308 -12.31 -27.18 25.16
N LYS A 309 -13.29 -27.20 26.07
CA LYS A 309 -14.59 -27.86 25.88
C LYS A 309 -15.42 -27.06 24.88
N LEU A 310 -15.82 -27.73 23.80
CA LEU A 310 -16.56 -27.16 22.68
C LEU A 310 -18.02 -27.63 22.61
N ASP A 311 -18.43 -28.56 23.47
CA ASP A 311 -19.78 -29.13 23.52
C ASP A 311 -20.75 -28.16 24.21
#